data_AF-A0A1F7M3C0-F1
#
_entry.id   AF-A0A1F7M3C0-F1
#
_cell.length_a   1.000
_cell.length_b   1.000
_cell.length_c   1.000
_cell.angle_alpha   90.00
_cell.angle_beta   90.00
_cell.angle_gamma   90.00
#
_symmetry.space_group_name_H-M   'P 1'
#
loop_
_entity.id
_entity.type
_entity.pdbx_description
1 polymer ?
#
loop_
_entity_poly.entity_id
_entity_poly.type
_entity_poly.pdbx_seq_one_letter_code
_entity_poly.pdbx_strand_id
1 'polypeptide(L)'
;MTARTDVEAAKPLSGRVIVVTRAREQAGRFGTLLEEAGGRVLAVPTIAIEAPASWAALDAALAAAGSYHWLIFTSANGVEMVRRRLVETGPGAEELRGPRVAAIGPATAEALRRWGLAPELVPDEYVAEGLVAGLRGLVRAGERVLLPRAAETRDLLVRELAAMGASVDEVAAYRTRPAVEGAAELMAALEAGSVDVVTFTSSSTVRHFAALFAEGELARLMAGVLVACIGPVTAATAAEHGLSTAIEPEEYTIPALARAIAAHYSAAPAPAPLPERLDATGRPDPLAHGQHADRHVGDERT
;
A
#
# COMPACT_ATOMS: atom_id res chain seq x y z
N MET A 1 -4.04 22.93 45.27
CA MET A 1 -3.50 23.16 43.91
C MET A 1 -3.02 21.82 43.40
N THR A 2 -3.93 21.03 42.83
CA THR A 2 -3.67 19.66 42.36
C THR A 2 -2.97 19.73 41.02
N ALA A 3 -1.70 19.33 40.98
CA ALA A 3 -0.97 19.10 39.74
C ALA A 3 -1.65 17.94 39.01
N ARG A 4 -2.27 18.22 37.86
CA ARG A 4 -2.61 17.20 36.88
C ARG A 4 -1.30 16.77 36.24
N THR A 5 -0.84 15.59 36.58
CA THR A 5 0.19 14.90 35.80
C THR A 5 -0.50 14.44 34.51
N ASP A 6 -0.34 15.22 33.44
CA ASP A 6 -0.69 14.77 32.10
C ASP A 6 0.29 13.65 31.73
N VAL A 7 -0.09 12.41 32.05
CA VAL A 7 0.57 11.23 31.50
C VAL A 7 0.18 11.21 30.02
N GLU A 8 1.07 11.72 29.17
CA GLU A 8 0.95 11.58 27.72
C GLU A 8 0.82 10.08 27.43
N ALA A 9 -0.38 9.64 27.05
CA ALA A 9 -0.66 8.23 26.87
C ALA A 9 0.35 7.65 25.87
N ALA A 10 1.08 6.61 26.27
CA ALA A 10 2.10 6.00 25.43
C ALA A 10 1.49 5.62 24.08
N LYS A 11 2.10 6.10 22.99
CA LYS A 11 1.61 5.84 21.65
C LYS A 11 1.59 4.32 21.37
N PRO A 12 0.54 3.77 20.75
CA PRO A 12 0.35 2.31 20.62
C PRO A 12 1.50 1.54 19.97
N LEU A 13 2.24 2.17 19.05
CA LEU A 13 3.33 1.54 18.31
C LEU A 13 4.71 1.95 18.84
N SER A 14 4.79 2.56 20.03
CA SER A 14 6.06 2.96 20.62
C SER A 14 7.03 1.78 20.72
N GLY A 15 8.24 1.96 20.20
CA GLY A 15 9.28 0.93 20.17
C GLY A 15 9.10 -0.15 19.09
N ARG A 16 8.02 -0.10 18.29
CA ARG A 16 7.74 -1.08 17.25
C ARG A 16 8.33 -0.67 15.91
N VAL A 17 8.76 -1.66 15.14
CA VAL A 17 9.37 -1.52 13.83
C VAL A 17 8.50 -2.20 12.79
N ILE A 18 8.00 -1.40 11.84
CA ILE A 18 7.02 -1.85 10.85
C ILE A 18 7.63 -1.72 9.46
N VAL A 19 7.71 -2.84 8.75
CA VAL A 19 8.13 -2.88 7.35
C VAL A 19 6.96 -2.56 6.44
N VAL A 20 7.15 -1.55 5.59
CA VAL A 20 6.17 -1.12 4.57
C VAL A 20 6.67 -1.54 3.20
N THR A 21 5.97 -2.52 2.58
CA THR A 21 6.42 -3.18 1.34
C THR A 21 5.93 -2.55 0.04
N ARG A 22 5.04 -1.55 0.14
CA ARG A 22 4.39 -0.92 -1.02
C ARG A 22 5.35 0.02 -1.78
N ALA A 23 5.00 0.33 -3.03
CA ALA A 23 5.76 1.26 -3.87
C ALA A 23 6.03 2.60 -3.16
N ARG A 24 7.24 3.15 -3.38
CA ARG A 24 7.77 4.34 -2.69
C ARG A 24 6.81 5.53 -2.70
N GLU A 25 6.24 5.85 -3.87
CA GLU A 25 5.32 6.99 -4.06
C GLU A 25 4.05 6.87 -3.22
N GLN A 26 3.70 5.66 -2.79
CA GLN A 26 2.52 5.41 -1.99
C GLN A 26 2.83 5.06 -0.52
N ALA A 27 4.10 4.83 -0.19
CA ALA A 27 4.54 4.54 1.17
C ALA A 27 4.31 5.72 2.11
N GLY A 28 4.42 6.97 1.61
CA GLY A 28 4.38 8.20 2.43
C GLY A 28 3.20 8.26 3.40
N ARG A 29 1.95 8.21 2.91
CA ARG A 29 0.77 8.29 3.77
C ARG A 29 0.67 7.13 4.77
N PHE A 30 1.06 5.92 4.37
CA PHE A 30 0.97 4.77 5.27
C PHE A 30 2.04 4.85 6.36
N GLY A 31 3.27 5.21 5.99
CA GLY A 31 4.37 5.44 6.92
C GLY A 31 4.03 6.52 7.93
N THR A 32 3.52 7.67 7.47
CA THR A 32 3.11 8.78 8.36
C THR A 32 2.10 8.32 9.41
N LEU A 33 1.05 7.55 9.04
CA LEU A 33 0.06 7.08 10.00
C LEU A 33 0.67 6.15 11.07
N LEU A 34 1.65 5.33 10.70
CA LEU A 34 2.34 4.43 11.62
C LEU A 34 3.30 5.21 12.54
N GLU A 35 4.01 6.20 12.01
CA GLU A 35 4.91 7.09 12.74
C GLU A 35 4.16 8.00 13.71
N GLU A 36 3.01 8.54 13.30
CA GLU A 36 2.10 9.30 14.16
C GLU A 36 1.65 8.46 15.36
N ALA A 37 1.40 7.16 15.14
CA ALA A 37 1.09 6.17 16.17
C ALA A 37 2.32 5.67 16.96
N GLY A 38 3.51 6.22 16.73
CA GLY A 38 4.74 5.99 17.51
C GLY A 38 5.67 4.90 16.97
N GLY A 39 5.35 4.30 15.83
CA GLY A 39 6.14 3.25 15.21
C GLY A 39 7.32 3.79 14.40
N ARG A 40 8.37 2.99 14.25
CA ARG A 40 9.46 3.24 13.31
C ARG A 40 9.17 2.50 12.01
N VAL A 41 9.14 3.21 10.89
CA VAL A 41 8.85 2.62 9.58
C VAL A 41 10.14 2.27 8.85
N LEU A 42 10.25 1.02 8.40
CA LEU A 42 11.28 0.57 7.47
C LEU A 42 10.63 0.44 6.07
N ALA A 43 10.91 1.39 5.19
CA ALA A 43 10.34 1.42 3.85
C ALA A 43 11.13 0.51 2.90
N VAL A 44 10.55 -0.62 2.52
CA VAL A 44 11.17 -1.64 1.65
C VAL A 44 10.26 -1.89 0.46
N PRO A 45 10.19 -0.96 -0.51
CA PRO A 45 9.35 -1.14 -1.68
C PRO A 45 9.77 -2.42 -2.40
N THR A 46 8.84 -3.38 -2.48
CA THR A 46 9.05 -4.66 -3.18
C THR A 46 8.65 -4.61 -4.64
N ILE A 47 7.98 -3.51 -5.02
CA ILE A 47 7.56 -3.22 -6.38
C ILE A 47 7.89 -1.80 -6.80
N ALA A 48 8.25 -1.64 -8.07
CA ALA A 48 8.27 -0.39 -8.80
C ALA A 48 7.14 -0.37 -9.83
N ILE A 49 6.48 0.78 -9.97
CA ILE A 49 5.44 1.00 -10.99
C ILE A 49 6.11 1.67 -12.19
N GLU A 50 6.07 1.01 -13.34
CA GLU A 50 6.70 1.49 -14.56
C GLU A 50 5.68 1.69 -15.68
N ALA A 51 6.09 2.46 -16.69
CA ALA A 51 5.38 2.55 -17.96
C ALA A 51 5.17 1.14 -18.57
N PRO A 52 4.06 0.92 -19.30
CA PRO A 52 3.85 -0.32 -20.02
C PRO A 52 4.90 -0.45 -21.13
N ALA A 53 5.08 -1.67 -21.66
CA ALA A 53 6.05 -1.91 -22.74
C ALA A 53 5.76 -1.07 -24.00
N SER A 54 4.50 -0.71 -24.22
CA SER A 54 4.08 0.22 -25.26
C SER A 54 2.84 0.98 -24.81
N TRP A 55 2.81 2.28 -25.11
CA TRP A 55 1.65 3.13 -24.89
C TRP A 55 0.59 3.03 -25.99
N ALA A 56 0.91 2.41 -27.14
CA ALA A 56 0.09 2.50 -28.34
C ALA A 56 -1.38 2.08 -28.14
N ALA A 57 -1.62 0.98 -27.41
CA ALA A 57 -2.97 0.51 -27.13
C ALA A 57 -3.72 1.46 -26.17
N LEU A 58 -3.03 1.98 -25.16
CA LEU A 58 -3.62 2.95 -24.23
C LEU A 58 -3.93 4.26 -24.96
N ASP A 59 -2.99 4.81 -25.72
CA ASP A 59 -3.17 6.06 -26.47
C ASP A 59 -4.34 5.97 -27.45
N ALA A 60 -4.45 4.85 -28.19
CA ALA A 60 -5.57 4.62 -29.09
C ALA A 60 -6.91 4.53 -28.35
N ALA A 61 -6.95 3.87 -27.19
CA ALA A 61 -8.15 3.78 -26.37
C ALA A 61 -8.54 5.11 -25.75
N LEU A 62 -7.57 5.91 -25.30
CA LEU A 62 -7.80 7.24 -24.74
C LEU A 62 -8.28 8.23 -25.81
N ALA A 63 -7.70 8.21 -27.01
CA ALA A 63 -8.19 9.01 -28.14
C ALA A 63 -9.65 8.65 -28.54
N ALA A 64 -10.07 7.43 -28.25
CA ALA A 64 -11.43 6.94 -28.46
C ALA A 64 -12.29 6.95 -27.18
N ALA A 65 -11.87 7.63 -26.10
CA ALA A 65 -12.51 7.56 -24.78
C ALA A 65 -14.01 7.88 -24.81
N GLY A 66 -14.43 8.85 -25.62
CA GLY A 66 -15.85 9.21 -25.80
C GLY A 66 -16.72 8.12 -26.45
N SER A 67 -16.13 7.06 -27.02
CA SER A 67 -16.86 5.92 -27.59
C SER A 67 -17.19 4.82 -26.56
N TYR A 68 -16.64 4.93 -25.35
CA TYR A 68 -16.91 4.00 -24.26
C TYR A 68 -18.09 4.47 -23.43
N HIS A 69 -18.83 3.49 -22.91
CA HIS A 69 -19.92 3.73 -21.98
C HIS A 69 -19.39 3.71 -20.54
N TRP A 70 -18.32 2.96 -20.30
CA TRP A 70 -17.68 2.81 -19.00
C TRP A 70 -16.18 2.96 -19.08
N LEU A 71 -15.63 3.64 -18.08
CA LEU A 71 -14.20 3.69 -17.76
C LEU A 71 -14.02 3.14 -16.35
N ILE A 72 -13.37 1.99 -16.24
CA ILE A 72 -13.25 1.26 -14.97
C ILE A 72 -11.81 1.24 -14.52
N PHE A 73 -11.55 1.66 -13.28
CA PHE A 73 -10.24 1.60 -12.65
C PHE A 73 -10.24 0.64 -11.46
N THR A 74 -9.31 -0.31 -11.47
CA THR A 74 -9.09 -1.28 -10.39
C THR A 74 -7.88 -0.95 -9.52
N SER A 75 -7.24 0.20 -9.75
CA SER A 75 -6.05 0.61 -9.01
C SER A 75 -5.82 2.11 -9.11
N ALA A 76 -5.43 2.73 -8.00
CA ALA A 76 -4.95 4.12 -7.99
C ALA A 76 -3.71 4.32 -8.89
N ASN A 77 -2.88 3.27 -9.09
CA ASN A 77 -1.76 3.33 -10.03
C ASN A 77 -2.25 3.43 -11.48
N GLY A 78 -3.34 2.73 -11.82
CA GLY A 78 -3.95 2.84 -13.14
C GLY A 78 -4.43 4.26 -13.41
N VAL A 79 -5.07 4.88 -12.41
CA VAL A 79 -5.54 6.28 -12.50
C VAL A 79 -4.37 7.24 -12.72
N GLU A 80 -3.33 7.17 -11.87
CA GLU A 80 -2.19 8.08 -11.96
C GLU A 80 -1.43 7.91 -13.27
N MET A 81 -1.29 6.68 -13.75
CA MET A 81 -0.55 6.41 -14.98
C MET A 81 -1.29 6.91 -16.23
N VAL A 82 -2.60 6.72 -16.28
CA VAL A 82 -3.45 7.27 -17.36
C VAL A 82 -3.44 8.80 -17.31
N ARG A 83 -3.56 9.40 -16.11
CA ARG A 83 -3.46 10.84 -15.92
C ARG A 83 -2.12 11.39 -16.42
N ARG A 84 -1.01 10.78 -16.00
CA ARG A 84 0.34 11.19 -16.43
C ARG A 84 0.47 11.12 -17.94
N ARG A 85 0.00 10.03 -18.56
CA ARG A 85 0.08 9.85 -20.01
C ARG A 85 -0.73 10.89 -20.79
N LEU A 86 -1.92 11.24 -20.33
CA LEU A 86 -2.74 12.30 -20.95
C LEU A 86 -2.06 13.67 -20.85
N VAL A 87 -1.51 14.02 -19.69
CA VAL A 87 -0.74 15.27 -19.52
C VAL A 87 0.46 15.33 -20.46
N GLU A 88 1.18 14.21 -20.63
CA GLU A 88 2.34 14.12 -21.54
C GLU A 88 1.97 14.25 -23.02
N THR A 89 0.79 13.78 -23.43
CA THR A 89 0.39 13.71 -24.84
C THR A 89 -0.34 14.97 -25.33
N GLY A 90 -0.67 15.90 -24.43
CA GLY A 90 -1.40 17.15 -24.75
C GLY A 90 -2.93 17.17 -24.53
N PRO A 91 -3.67 16.05 -24.50
CA PRO A 91 -5.08 16.07 -24.15
C PRO A 91 -5.32 16.11 -22.63
N GLY A 92 -6.15 17.06 -22.18
CA GLY A 92 -6.55 17.15 -20.77
C GLY A 92 -7.58 16.08 -20.35
N ALA A 93 -7.95 16.07 -19.07
CA ALA A 93 -9.01 15.19 -18.53
C ALA A 93 -10.37 15.35 -19.25
N GLU A 94 -10.55 16.44 -19.99
CA GLU A 94 -11.75 16.73 -20.76
C GLU A 94 -12.03 15.69 -21.84
N GLU A 95 -11.00 14.99 -22.35
CA GLU A 95 -11.18 13.91 -23.32
C GLU A 95 -11.78 12.64 -22.72
N LEU A 96 -11.75 12.51 -21.38
CA LEU A 96 -12.39 11.41 -20.67
C LEU A 96 -13.84 11.73 -20.27
N ARG A 97 -14.40 12.85 -20.74
CA ARG A 97 -15.83 13.16 -20.54
C ARG A 97 -16.68 12.30 -21.47
N GLY A 98 -17.71 11.66 -20.92
CA GLY A 98 -18.60 10.78 -21.69
C GLY A 98 -18.90 9.48 -20.95
N PRO A 99 -17.90 8.59 -20.77
CA PRO A 99 -18.11 7.34 -20.06
C PRO A 99 -18.48 7.56 -18.59
N ARG A 100 -19.31 6.67 -18.07
CA ARG A 100 -19.53 6.50 -16.63
C ARG A 100 -18.26 5.92 -16.02
N VAL A 101 -17.90 6.37 -14.82
CA VAL A 101 -16.64 5.99 -14.18
C VAL A 101 -16.92 5.04 -13.02
N ALA A 102 -16.20 3.93 -12.95
CA ALA A 102 -16.22 3.03 -11.79
C ALA A 102 -14.83 2.89 -11.17
N ALA A 103 -14.78 2.79 -9.85
CA ALA A 103 -13.57 2.54 -9.09
C ALA A 103 -13.77 1.34 -8.18
N ILE A 104 -12.77 0.45 -8.10
CA ILE A 104 -12.85 -0.74 -7.23
C ILE A 104 -12.95 -0.40 -5.73
N GLY A 105 -12.47 0.77 -5.31
CA GLY A 105 -12.45 1.10 -3.89
C GLY A 105 -11.98 2.53 -3.59
N PRO A 106 -11.93 2.92 -2.30
CA PRO A 106 -11.81 4.31 -1.87
C PRO A 106 -10.53 4.99 -2.35
N ALA A 107 -9.39 4.28 -2.36
CA ALA A 107 -8.12 4.85 -2.81
C ALA A 107 -8.12 5.18 -4.31
N THR A 108 -8.73 4.34 -5.13
CA THR A 108 -8.90 4.58 -6.57
C THR A 108 -9.89 5.72 -6.80
N ALA A 109 -11.00 5.73 -6.07
CA ALA A 109 -12.01 6.79 -6.14
C ALA A 109 -11.42 8.15 -5.76
N GLU A 110 -10.59 8.21 -4.72
CA GLU A 110 -9.89 9.42 -4.30
C GLU A 110 -8.90 9.91 -5.35
N ALA A 111 -8.13 9.00 -5.97
CA ALA A 111 -7.23 9.35 -7.06
C ALA A 111 -7.99 9.96 -8.26
N LEU A 112 -9.15 9.41 -8.62
CA LEU A 112 -10.02 9.94 -9.68
C LEU A 112 -10.56 11.33 -9.31
N ARG A 113 -11.04 11.51 -8.08
CA ARG A 113 -11.59 12.81 -7.63
C ARG A 113 -10.54 13.91 -7.62
N ARG A 114 -9.30 13.62 -7.19
CA ARG A 114 -8.19 14.58 -7.28
C ARG A 114 -7.85 14.98 -8.71
N TRP A 115 -8.16 14.11 -9.67
CA TRP A 115 -8.01 14.40 -11.09
C TRP A 115 -9.24 15.11 -11.70
N GLY A 116 -10.33 15.25 -10.94
CA GLY A 116 -11.58 15.87 -11.41
C GLY A 116 -12.58 14.91 -12.03
N LEU A 117 -12.37 13.59 -11.90
CA LEU A 117 -13.33 12.56 -12.31
C LEU A 117 -14.06 12.01 -11.08
N ALA A 118 -15.39 12.13 -11.07
CA ALA A 118 -16.22 11.56 -10.01
C ALA A 118 -16.65 10.14 -10.41
N PRO A 119 -16.21 9.08 -9.69
CA PRO A 119 -16.73 7.74 -9.93
C PRO A 119 -18.21 7.69 -9.56
N GLU A 120 -19.01 7.15 -10.47
CA GLU A 120 -20.44 6.88 -10.27
C GLU A 120 -20.64 5.61 -9.44
N LEU A 121 -19.73 4.64 -9.56
CA LEU A 121 -19.75 3.40 -8.78
C LEU A 121 -18.46 3.23 -7.99
N VAL A 122 -18.62 2.97 -6.70
CA VAL A 122 -17.62 2.36 -5.82
C VAL A 122 -18.36 1.27 -5.04
N PRO A 123 -17.96 -0.01 -5.13
CA PRO A 123 -18.66 -1.09 -4.43
C PRO A 123 -18.41 -1.03 -2.92
N ASP A 124 -19.29 -1.65 -2.13
CA ASP A 124 -19.11 -1.79 -0.68
C ASP A 124 -17.95 -2.75 -0.34
N GLU A 125 -17.79 -3.80 -1.15
CA GLU A 125 -16.65 -4.73 -1.06
C GLU A 125 -15.58 -4.34 -2.09
N TYR A 126 -14.38 -3.98 -1.62
CA TYR A 126 -13.31 -3.41 -2.45
C TYR A 126 -12.47 -4.47 -3.20
N VAL A 127 -13.15 -5.48 -3.76
CA VAL A 127 -12.59 -6.60 -4.52
C VAL A 127 -13.25 -6.70 -5.90
N ALA A 128 -12.70 -7.55 -6.79
CA ALA A 128 -13.22 -7.68 -8.16
C ALA A 128 -14.67 -8.17 -8.18
N GLU A 129 -15.01 -9.10 -7.30
CA GLU A 129 -16.34 -9.66 -7.09
C GLU A 129 -17.35 -8.57 -6.67
N GLY A 130 -16.97 -7.72 -5.72
CA GLY A 130 -17.78 -6.59 -5.27
C GLY A 130 -18.04 -5.59 -6.39
N LEU A 131 -17.02 -5.28 -7.20
CA LEU A 131 -17.16 -4.42 -8.36
C LEU A 131 -18.09 -5.04 -9.42
N VAL A 132 -17.96 -6.34 -9.71
CA VAL A 132 -18.87 -7.06 -10.61
C VAL A 132 -20.31 -7.02 -10.11
N ALA A 133 -20.53 -7.24 -8.81
CA ALA A 133 -21.85 -7.17 -8.20
C ALA A 133 -22.47 -5.77 -8.34
N GLY A 134 -21.68 -4.71 -8.09
CA GLY A 134 -22.13 -3.32 -8.24
C GLY A 134 -22.41 -2.92 -9.70
N LEU A 135 -21.70 -3.50 -10.67
CA LEU A 135 -21.91 -3.24 -12.10
C LEU A 135 -23.10 -4.01 -12.68
N ARG A 136 -23.53 -5.10 -12.03
CA ARG A 136 -24.65 -5.92 -12.49
C ARG A 136 -25.94 -5.09 -12.53
N GLY A 137 -26.57 -5.02 -13.69
CA GLY A 137 -27.77 -4.21 -13.92
C GLY A 137 -27.48 -2.74 -14.25
N LEU A 138 -26.24 -2.27 -14.07
CA LEU A 138 -25.80 -0.94 -14.53
C LEU A 138 -25.14 -1.00 -15.90
N VAL A 139 -24.37 -2.06 -16.17
CA VAL A 139 -23.79 -2.36 -17.49
C VAL A 139 -24.82 -3.08 -18.34
N ARG A 140 -24.99 -2.66 -19.60
CA ARG A 140 -25.94 -3.25 -20.55
C ARG A 140 -25.23 -3.99 -21.68
N ALA A 141 -25.91 -4.98 -22.25
CA ALA A 141 -25.41 -5.69 -23.42
C ALA A 141 -25.15 -4.72 -24.59
N GLY A 142 -24.01 -4.87 -25.25
CA GLY A 142 -23.53 -4.00 -26.32
C GLY A 142 -22.75 -2.76 -25.84
N GLU A 143 -22.71 -2.47 -24.54
CA GLU A 143 -21.90 -1.37 -24.02
C GLU A 143 -20.40 -1.68 -24.13
N ARG A 144 -19.61 -0.64 -24.37
CA ARG A 144 -18.14 -0.72 -24.44
C ARG A 144 -17.53 -0.25 -23.13
N VAL A 145 -16.59 -1.03 -22.62
CA VAL A 145 -15.88 -0.78 -21.36
C VAL A 145 -14.40 -0.62 -21.64
N LEU A 146 -13.81 0.49 -21.21
CA LEU A 146 -12.37 0.68 -21.16
C LEU A 146 -11.86 0.30 -19.77
N LEU A 147 -10.86 -0.59 -19.71
CA LEU A 147 -10.24 -1.06 -18.47
C LEU A 147 -8.71 -0.85 -18.50
N PRO A 148 -8.21 0.33 -18.08
CA PRO A 148 -6.78 0.58 -17.93
C PRO A 148 -6.22 -0.03 -16.63
N ARG A 149 -5.17 -0.85 -16.72
CA ARG A 149 -4.67 -1.62 -15.56
C ARG A 149 -3.22 -2.11 -15.69
N ALA A 150 -2.76 -2.92 -14.74
CA ALA A 150 -1.46 -3.60 -14.82
C ALA A 150 -1.39 -4.58 -16.01
N ALA A 151 -0.23 -4.70 -16.65
CA ALA A 151 0.00 -5.63 -17.76
C ALA A 151 -0.11 -7.11 -17.36
N GLU A 152 0.29 -7.48 -16.14
CA GLU A 152 0.34 -8.88 -15.69
C GLU A 152 -0.94 -9.33 -14.98
N THR A 153 -2.05 -9.54 -15.72
CA THR A 153 -3.28 -10.08 -15.11
C THR A 153 -4.15 -10.87 -16.09
N ARG A 154 -4.79 -11.93 -15.59
CA ARG A 154 -5.93 -12.61 -16.23
C ARG A 154 -7.09 -12.49 -15.27
N ASP A 155 -8.20 -11.88 -15.68
CA ASP A 155 -9.16 -11.38 -14.70
C ASP A 155 -10.56 -11.97 -14.81
N LEU A 156 -11.13 -12.21 -13.63
CA LEU A 156 -12.54 -12.43 -13.38
C LEU A 156 -13.37 -11.27 -13.94
N LEU A 157 -12.93 -10.03 -13.72
CA LEU A 157 -13.69 -8.83 -14.11
C LEU A 157 -13.98 -8.78 -15.62
N VAL A 158 -13.00 -9.08 -16.47
CA VAL A 158 -13.17 -9.10 -17.93
C VAL A 158 -14.17 -10.17 -18.35
N ARG A 159 -14.09 -11.36 -17.73
CA ARG A 159 -15.01 -12.47 -18.02
C ARG A 159 -16.44 -12.15 -17.60
N GLU A 160 -16.63 -11.58 -16.42
CA GLU A 160 -17.95 -11.24 -15.89
C GLU A 160 -18.59 -10.09 -16.68
N LEU A 161 -17.83 -9.07 -17.08
CA LEU A 161 -18.33 -8.00 -17.95
C LEU A 161 -18.73 -8.53 -19.32
N ALA A 162 -17.95 -9.44 -19.91
CA ALA A 162 -18.31 -10.12 -21.14
C ALA A 162 -19.58 -10.97 -20.98
N ALA A 163 -19.75 -11.65 -19.84
CA ALA A 163 -20.97 -12.40 -19.53
C ALA A 163 -22.21 -11.49 -19.37
N MET A 164 -22.04 -10.22 -19.02
CA MET A 164 -23.10 -9.20 -19.06
C MET A 164 -23.38 -8.67 -20.48
N GLY A 165 -22.65 -9.15 -21.49
CA GLY A 165 -22.79 -8.74 -22.88
C GLY A 165 -22.03 -7.47 -23.26
N ALA A 166 -21.12 -6.99 -22.41
CA ALA A 166 -20.28 -5.84 -22.72
C ALA A 166 -19.04 -6.24 -23.53
N SER A 167 -18.54 -5.32 -24.36
CA SER A 167 -17.24 -5.44 -25.01
C SER A 167 -16.19 -4.74 -24.15
N VAL A 168 -15.16 -5.46 -23.72
CA VAL A 168 -14.14 -4.94 -22.81
C VAL A 168 -12.82 -4.75 -23.55
N ASP A 169 -12.34 -3.51 -23.61
CA ASP A 169 -11.01 -3.17 -24.08
C ASP A 169 -10.09 -3.06 -22.85
N GLU A 170 -9.37 -4.15 -22.56
CA GLU A 170 -8.36 -4.23 -21.50
C GLU A 170 -7.03 -3.69 -22.03
N VAL A 171 -6.55 -2.58 -21.46
CA VAL A 171 -5.32 -1.93 -21.89
C VAL A 171 -4.31 -1.82 -20.76
N ALA A 172 -3.05 -2.18 -21.05
CA ALA A 172 -1.97 -2.04 -20.10
C ALA A 172 -1.66 -0.55 -19.89
N ALA A 173 -2.01 -0.04 -18.71
CA ALA A 173 -1.66 1.30 -18.27
C ALA A 173 -0.27 1.33 -17.63
N TYR A 174 0.14 0.28 -16.92
CA TYR A 174 1.44 0.19 -16.26
C TYR A 174 1.91 -1.27 -16.17
N ARG A 175 3.17 -1.46 -15.79
CA ARG A 175 3.70 -2.77 -15.40
C ARG A 175 4.29 -2.72 -14.00
N THR A 176 4.33 -3.86 -13.33
CA THR A 176 4.96 -3.97 -12.01
C THR A 176 6.31 -4.64 -12.18
N ARG A 177 7.37 -4.03 -11.65
CA ARG A 177 8.70 -4.63 -11.61
C ARG A 177 9.11 -4.92 -10.17
N PRO A 178 9.85 -6.01 -9.91
CA PRO A 178 10.47 -6.22 -8.61
C PRO A 178 11.36 -5.03 -8.26
N ALA A 179 11.26 -4.57 -7.02
CA ALA A 179 12.15 -3.58 -6.43
C ALA A 179 12.93 -4.25 -5.30
N VAL A 180 14.22 -3.92 -5.20
CA VAL A 180 15.16 -4.49 -4.21
C VAL A 180 15.74 -3.42 -3.28
N GLU A 181 15.26 -2.19 -3.42
CA GLU A 181 15.64 -1.06 -2.60
C GLU A 181 15.26 -1.32 -1.14
N GLY A 182 16.23 -1.21 -0.24
CA GLY A 182 16.04 -1.50 1.18
C GLY A 182 16.08 -3.00 1.52
N ALA A 183 16.27 -3.92 0.56
CA ALA A 183 16.34 -5.35 0.84
C ALA A 183 17.50 -5.70 1.79
N ALA A 184 18.68 -5.09 1.61
CA ALA A 184 19.81 -5.30 2.52
C ALA A 184 19.51 -4.83 3.95
N GLU A 185 18.83 -3.69 4.10
CA GLU A 185 18.42 -3.15 5.40
C GLU A 185 17.34 -4.02 6.04
N LEU A 186 16.39 -4.52 5.25
CA LEU A 186 15.39 -5.51 5.68
C LEU A 186 16.05 -6.77 6.22
N MET A 187 16.99 -7.36 5.48
CA MET A 187 17.67 -8.58 5.89
C MET A 187 18.41 -8.38 7.21
N ALA A 188 19.18 -7.28 7.32
CA ALA A 188 19.88 -6.95 8.57
C ALA A 188 18.90 -6.74 9.75
N ALA A 189 17.75 -6.09 9.51
CA ALA A 189 16.74 -5.85 10.53
C ALA A 189 16.04 -7.14 10.99
N LEU A 190 15.73 -8.05 10.06
CA LEU A 190 15.16 -9.37 10.34
C LEU A 190 16.15 -10.27 11.08
N GLU A 191 17.42 -10.30 10.66
CA GLU A 191 18.49 -11.05 11.33
C GLU A 191 18.74 -10.55 12.75
N ALA A 192 18.62 -9.25 12.97
CA ALA A 192 18.71 -8.64 14.30
C ALA A 192 17.47 -8.88 15.18
N GLY A 193 16.41 -9.52 14.66
CA GLY A 193 15.15 -9.72 15.38
C GLY A 193 14.44 -8.40 15.73
N SER A 194 14.71 -7.34 14.94
CA SER A 194 14.26 -5.98 15.24
C SER A 194 13.00 -5.57 14.49
N VAL A 195 12.41 -6.47 13.69
CA VAL A 195 11.17 -6.22 12.94
C VAL A 195 10.00 -6.83 13.68
N ASP A 196 8.99 -6.04 14.00
CA ASP A 196 7.78 -6.52 14.68
C ASP A 196 6.68 -6.90 13.68
N VAL A 197 6.55 -6.15 12.58
CA VAL A 197 5.46 -6.33 11.61
C VAL A 197 5.96 -6.14 10.18
N VAL A 198 5.58 -7.03 9.27
CA VAL A 198 5.65 -6.82 7.82
C VAL A 198 4.26 -6.61 7.26
N THR A 199 4.08 -5.56 6.47
CA THR A 199 2.79 -5.17 5.90
C THR A 199 2.71 -5.48 4.42
N PHE A 200 1.56 -5.97 3.94
CA PHE A 200 1.29 -6.22 2.52
C PHE A 200 -0.01 -5.56 2.09
N THR A 201 0.05 -4.84 0.97
CA THR A 201 -1.10 -4.07 0.44
C THR A 201 -1.57 -4.57 -0.92
N SER A 202 -0.90 -5.58 -1.47
CA SER A 202 -1.31 -6.30 -2.68
C SER A 202 -0.62 -7.66 -2.75
N SER A 203 -1.20 -8.59 -3.51
CA SER A 203 -0.56 -9.87 -3.83
C SER A 203 0.81 -9.72 -4.51
N SER A 204 1.01 -8.67 -5.30
CA SER A 204 2.32 -8.41 -5.93
C SER A 204 3.39 -8.05 -4.89
N THR A 205 3.04 -7.33 -3.82
CA THR A 205 4.02 -7.05 -2.75
C THR A 205 4.44 -8.31 -2.00
N VAL A 206 3.50 -9.25 -1.78
CA VAL A 206 3.81 -10.56 -1.17
C VAL A 206 4.77 -11.37 -2.04
N ARG A 207 4.43 -11.56 -3.32
CA ARG A 207 5.23 -12.40 -4.24
C ARG A 207 6.65 -11.89 -4.37
N HIS A 208 6.81 -10.58 -4.53
CA HIS A 208 8.13 -9.98 -4.66
C HIS A 208 8.89 -9.95 -3.34
N PHE A 209 8.22 -9.76 -2.20
CA PHE A 209 8.85 -9.91 -0.88
C PHE A 209 9.40 -11.32 -0.70
N ALA A 210 8.59 -12.36 -0.94
CA ALA A 210 9.03 -13.74 -0.81
C ALA A 210 10.22 -14.06 -1.73
N ALA A 211 10.25 -13.46 -2.92
CA ALA A 211 11.36 -13.61 -3.87
C ALA A 211 12.66 -12.90 -3.47
N LEU A 212 12.67 -12.06 -2.41
CA LEU A 212 13.90 -11.49 -1.86
C LEU A 212 14.75 -12.50 -1.10
N PHE A 213 14.15 -13.61 -0.66
CA PHE A 213 14.76 -14.61 0.22
C PHE A 213 15.22 -15.82 -0.56
N ALA A 214 16.35 -16.41 -0.17
CA ALA A 214 16.71 -17.73 -0.67
C ALA A 214 15.78 -18.80 -0.09
N GLU A 215 15.81 -19.99 -0.70
CA GLU A 215 14.96 -21.11 -0.28
C GLU A 215 15.17 -21.44 1.21
N GLY A 216 14.07 -21.50 1.97
CA GLY A 216 14.08 -21.77 3.42
C GLY A 216 14.42 -20.56 4.32
N GLU A 217 14.94 -19.45 3.78
CA GLU A 217 15.29 -18.28 4.60
C GLU A 217 14.07 -17.50 5.06
N LEU A 218 13.04 -17.37 4.21
CA LEU A 218 11.83 -16.62 4.51
C LEU A 218 11.19 -17.09 5.81
N ALA A 219 10.94 -18.39 5.95
CA ALA A 219 10.32 -18.96 7.13
C ALA A 219 11.16 -18.77 8.40
N ARG A 220 12.50 -18.86 8.27
CA ARG A 220 13.43 -18.65 9.39
C ARG A 220 13.45 -17.19 9.85
N LEU A 221 13.55 -16.25 8.92
CA LEU A 221 13.69 -14.82 9.21
C LEU A 221 12.37 -14.16 9.60
N MET A 222 11.24 -14.70 9.14
CA MET A 222 9.90 -14.24 9.53
C MET A 222 9.39 -14.89 10.82
N ALA A 223 10.16 -15.79 11.45
CA ALA A 223 9.77 -16.43 12.70
C ALA A 223 9.61 -15.36 13.80
N GLY A 224 8.39 -15.25 14.36
CA GLY A 224 8.07 -14.25 15.38
C GLY A 224 7.73 -12.86 14.84
N VAL A 225 7.77 -12.64 13.53
CA VAL A 225 7.38 -11.39 12.89
C VAL A 225 5.90 -11.47 12.47
N LEU A 226 5.10 -10.47 12.84
CA LEU A 226 3.69 -10.44 12.46
C LEU A 226 3.53 -10.06 10.99
N VAL A 227 2.55 -10.67 10.32
CA VAL A 227 2.16 -10.31 8.96
C VAL A 227 0.83 -9.57 9.01
N ALA A 228 0.80 -8.36 8.45
CA ALA A 228 -0.41 -7.55 8.33
C ALA A 228 -0.81 -7.40 6.86
N CYS A 229 -1.97 -7.90 6.48
CA CYS A 229 -2.49 -7.80 5.11
C CYS A 229 -3.63 -6.80 5.06
N ILE A 230 -3.73 -6.06 3.95
CA ILE A 230 -4.82 -5.09 3.76
C ILE A 230 -6.20 -5.74 3.58
N GLY A 231 -6.25 -7.00 3.17
CA GLY A 231 -7.49 -7.73 2.92
C GLY A 231 -7.27 -9.14 2.38
N PRO A 232 -8.36 -9.88 2.12
CA PRO A 232 -8.37 -11.34 2.01
C PRO A 232 -7.61 -11.87 0.80
N VAL A 233 -7.64 -11.18 -0.34
CA VAL A 233 -6.87 -11.58 -1.54
C VAL A 233 -5.36 -11.53 -1.27
N THR A 234 -4.92 -10.53 -0.50
CA THR A 234 -3.49 -10.39 -0.14
C THR A 234 -3.10 -11.43 0.91
N ALA A 235 -3.98 -11.69 1.89
CA ALA A 235 -3.78 -12.73 2.89
C ALA A 235 -3.71 -14.14 2.28
N ALA A 236 -4.56 -14.45 1.30
CA ALA A 236 -4.50 -15.71 0.55
C ALA A 236 -3.16 -15.86 -0.18
N THR A 237 -2.67 -14.81 -0.84
CA THR A 237 -1.33 -14.85 -1.45
C THR A 237 -0.22 -14.99 -0.41
N ALA A 238 -0.33 -14.36 0.77
CA ALA A 238 0.63 -14.55 1.86
C ALA A 238 0.68 -16.03 2.30
N ALA A 239 -0.47 -16.66 2.46
CA ALA A 239 -0.57 -18.07 2.83
C ALA A 239 0.06 -19.01 1.79
N GLU A 240 -0.11 -18.73 0.48
CA GLU A 240 0.56 -19.47 -0.61
C GLU A 240 2.09 -19.45 -0.48
N HIS A 241 2.66 -18.41 0.13
CA HIS A 241 4.09 -18.25 0.38
C HIS A 241 4.51 -18.65 1.81
N GLY A 242 3.64 -19.33 2.56
CA GLY A 242 3.92 -19.79 3.93
C GLY A 242 3.87 -18.69 4.99
N LEU A 243 3.31 -17.52 4.67
CA LEU A 243 3.16 -16.40 5.59
C LEU A 243 1.73 -16.35 6.12
N SER A 244 1.56 -16.55 7.43
CA SER A 244 0.25 -16.49 8.08
C SER A 244 -0.10 -15.06 8.49
N THR A 245 -1.21 -14.53 7.98
CA THR A 245 -1.70 -13.20 8.33
C THR A 245 -2.20 -13.16 9.77
N ALA A 246 -1.61 -12.28 10.58
CA ALA A 246 -1.98 -12.04 11.98
C ALA A 246 -2.89 -10.81 12.15
N ILE A 247 -2.80 -9.84 11.23
CA ILE A 247 -3.56 -8.59 11.28
C ILE A 247 -4.20 -8.36 9.92
N GLU A 248 -5.53 -8.24 9.90
CA GLU A 248 -6.31 -7.87 8.72
C GLU A 248 -7.42 -6.90 9.15
N PRO A 249 -7.57 -5.72 8.54
CA PRO A 249 -8.63 -4.78 8.87
C PRO A 249 -9.96 -5.20 8.23
N GLU A 250 -11.09 -4.83 8.87
CA GLU A 250 -12.42 -5.03 8.29
C GLU A 250 -12.62 -4.19 7.02
N GLU A 251 -12.11 -2.96 7.02
CA GLU A 251 -12.07 -2.10 5.83
C GLU A 251 -10.72 -2.25 5.11
N TYR A 252 -10.72 -2.58 3.82
CA TYR A 252 -9.48 -2.83 3.06
C TYR A 252 -8.78 -1.53 2.61
N THR A 253 -8.47 -0.66 3.58
CA THR A 253 -7.88 0.66 3.35
C THR A 253 -6.61 0.86 4.17
N ILE A 254 -5.73 1.74 3.70
CA ILE A 254 -4.48 2.09 4.40
C ILE A 254 -4.73 2.65 5.82
N PRO A 255 -5.67 3.59 6.03
CA PRO A 255 -5.98 4.04 7.39
C PRO A 255 -6.50 2.94 8.29
N ALA A 256 -7.35 2.05 7.78
CA ALA A 256 -7.87 0.93 8.56
C ALA A 256 -6.77 -0.09 8.91
N LEU A 257 -5.88 -0.40 7.98
CA LEU A 257 -4.71 -1.26 8.25
C LEU A 257 -3.80 -0.66 9.32
N ALA A 258 -3.49 0.64 9.24
CA ALA A 258 -2.69 1.33 10.26
C ALA A 258 -3.36 1.27 11.65
N ARG A 259 -4.68 1.51 11.71
CA ARG A 259 -5.47 1.39 12.95
C ARG A 259 -5.48 -0.04 13.49
N ALA A 260 -5.63 -1.05 12.63
CA ALA A 260 -5.62 -2.45 13.03
C ALA A 260 -4.27 -2.86 13.64
N ILE A 261 -3.16 -2.39 13.06
CA ILE A 261 -1.81 -2.60 13.61
C ILE A 261 -1.67 -1.92 14.98
N ALA A 262 -2.11 -0.67 15.11
CA ALA A 262 -2.08 0.04 16.40
C ALA A 262 -2.98 -0.63 17.48
N ALA A 263 -4.17 -1.08 17.09
CA ALA A 263 -5.10 -1.75 17.98
C ALA A 263 -4.55 -3.09 18.49
N HIS A 264 -3.86 -3.85 17.64
CA HIS A 264 -3.19 -5.10 18.01
C HIS A 264 -2.22 -4.89 19.19
N TYR A 265 -1.41 -3.83 19.16
CA TYR A 265 -0.46 -3.50 20.23
C TYR A 265 -1.07 -2.76 21.42
N SER A 266 -2.25 -2.17 21.27
CA SER A 266 -2.99 -1.58 22.39
C SER A 266 -3.72 -2.64 23.23
N ALA A 267 -4.13 -3.74 22.60
CA ALA A 267 -4.79 -4.87 23.25
C ALA A 267 -3.80 -5.88 23.86
N ALA A 268 -2.56 -5.89 23.39
CA ALA A 268 -1.47 -6.67 23.96
C ALA A 268 -0.80 -5.90 25.11
N PRO A 269 -0.36 -6.56 26.21
CA PRO A 269 0.50 -5.89 27.19
C PRO A 269 1.77 -5.38 26.50
N ALA A 270 2.25 -4.20 26.90
CA ALA A 270 3.45 -3.58 26.34
C ALA A 270 4.61 -4.58 26.29
N PRO A 271 5.42 -4.58 25.21
CA PRO A 271 6.59 -5.45 25.16
C PRO A 271 7.52 -5.09 26.32
N ALA A 272 8.22 -6.10 26.85
CA ALA A 272 9.36 -5.82 27.70
C ALA A 272 10.35 -4.92 26.92
N PRO A 273 10.93 -3.88 27.55
CA PRO A 273 11.94 -3.06 26.90
C PRO A 273 13.05 -3.97 26.34
N LEU A 274 13.53 -3.65 25.14
CA LEU A 274 14.66 -4.34 24.54
C LEU A 274 15.80 -4.43 25.56
N PRO A 275 16.48 -5.59 25.70
CA PRO A 275 17.61 -5.68 26.60
C PRO A 275 18.62 -4.59 26.24
N GLU A 276 19.07 -3.84 27.25
CA GLU A 276 20.14 -2.85 27.09
C GLU A 276 21.29 -3.49 26.32
N ARG A 277 21.83 -2.78 25.32
CA ARG A 277 23.03 -3.23 24.62
C ARG A 277 24.15 -3.32 25.64
N LEU A 278 24.50 -4.55 26.00
CA LEU A 278 25.66 -4.85 26.79
C LEU A 278 26.88 -4.83 25.88
N ASP A 279 27.94 -4.18 26.32
CA ASP A 279 29.25 -4.28 25.68
C ASP A 279 29.81 -5.72 25.78
N ALA A 280 30.96 -5.96 25.15
CA ALA A 280 31.65 -7.26 25.19
C ALA A 280 32.04 -7.73 26.61
N THR A 281 31.80 -6.91 27.64
CA THR A 281 32.07 -7.19 29.06
C THR A 281 30.80 -7.30 29.91
N GLY A 282 29.61 -7.22 29.30
CA GLY A 282 28.34 -7.37 30.02
C GLY A 282 27.88 -6.10 30.75
N ARG A 283 28.37 -4.91 30.37
CA ARG A 283 27.96 -3.62 30.95
C ARG A 283 27.13 -2.79 29.97
N PRO A 284 26.15 -1.98 30.44
CA PRO A 284 25.36 -1.11 29.58
C PRO A 284 26.26 -0.14 28.80
N ASP A 285 26.08 -0.06 27.48
CA ASP A 285 26.86 0.79 26.57
C ASP A 285 26.58 2.29 26.85
N PRO A 286 27.56 3.07 27.35
CA PRO A 286 27.35 4.46 27.75
C PRO A 286 27.13 5.43 26.57
N LEU A 287 27.16 4.96 25.31
CA LEU A 287 26.97 5.80 24.12
C LEU A 287 25.52 5.83 23.59
N ALA A 288 24.57 5.13 24.23
CA ALA A 288 23.17 5.05 23.78
C ALA A 288 22.29 6.26 24.18
N HIS A 289 22.81 7.24 24.92
CA HIS A 289 22.10 8.49 25.21
C HIS A 289 22.80 9.67 24.54
N GLY A 290 22.29 10.01 23.35
CA GLY A 290 22.71 11.15 22.55
C GLY A 290 22.58 12.47 23.33
N GLN A 291 23.69 13.20 23.29
CA GLN A 291 23.89 14.54 23.82
C GLN A 291 22.86 15.55 23.27
N HIS A 292 21.95 16.03 24.11
CA HIS A 292 21.42 17.39 23.99
C HIS A 292 22.28 18.31 24.86
N ALA A 293 23.37 18.82 24.28
CA ALA A 293 24.16 19.88 24.91
C ALA A 293 23.58 21.24 24.47
N ASP A 294 22.78 21.81 25.36
CA ASP A 294 22.33 23.20 25.36
C ASP A 294 23.56 24.12 25.44
N ARG A 295 23.82 24.91 24.39
CA ARG A 295 24.83 25.97 24.43
C ARG A 295 24.17 27.27 24.88
N HIS A 296 24.18 27.50 26.19
CA HIS A 296 24.00 28.82 26.77
C HIS A 296 25.22 29.70 26.43
N VAL A 297 25.01 30.75 25.64
CA VAL A 297 25.96 31.86 25.49
C VAL A 297 25.64 32.86 26.59
N GLY A 298 26.58 32.99 27.53
CA GLY A 298 26.55 33.98 28.60
C GLY A 298 27.00 35.36 28.10
N ASP A 299 26.23 36.36 28.52
CA ASP A 299 26.49 37.79 28.51
C ASP A 299 27.53 38.12 29.60
N GLU A 300 28.68 38.69 29.24
CA GLU A 300 29.51 39.46 30.16
C GLU A 300 29.99 40.75 29.50
N ARG A 301 29.60 41.86 30.13
CA ARG A 301 30.05 43.22 29.90
C ARG A 301 31.51 43.36 30.35
N THR A 302 32.36 43.97 29.52
CA THR A 302 33.14 45.17 29.86
C THR A 302 33.53 45.88 28.57
#